data_AF-A0A7C1ZFR0-F1
#
_entry.id   AF-A0A7C1ZFR0-F1
#
_cell.length_a   1.000
_cell.length_b   1.000
_cell.length_c   1.000
_cell.angle_alpha   90.00
_cell.angle_beta   90.00
_cell.angle_gamma   90.00
#
_symmetry.space_group_name_H-M   'P 1'
#
loop_
_entity.id
_entity.type
_entity.pdbx_description
1 polymer ?
#
loop_
_entity_poly.entity_id
_entity_poly.type
_entity_poly.pdbx_seq_one_letter_code
_entity_poly.pdbx_strand_id
1 'polypeptide(L)'
;MIDELKNSVNEQIPESILYDYAMLKGLQAKKSNRYIALAELSMHSKIVQSDLSILILNYKKSTTEMEKKFYSRISSTIVFEYLSDVNFLLGNKLTKELIRIEFTQLAQNAKELNKEFSLFKKENLPTFKFIRNELGAHKSKNTEFLITSLFDVDDEKIMDLSADLVLINNKLFRLMTKIYKSISEYHKKNGIIKN
;
A
#
# COMPACT_ATOMS: atom_id res chain seq x y z
N MET A 1 14.43 5.48 11.28
CA MET A 1 13.46 6.09 10.36
C MET A 1 14.01 6.32 8.94
N ILE A 2 14.93 7.25 8.67
CA ILE A 2 15.43 7.49 7.29
C ILE A 2 16.16 6.27 6.71
N ASP A 3 17.00 5.60 7.50
CA ASP A 3 17.70 4.39 7.03
C ASP A 3 16.75 3.19 6.85
N GLU A 4 15.69 3.10 7.66
CA GLU A 4 14.62 2.11 7.47
C GLU A 4 13.80 2.39 6.20
N LEU A 5 13.58 3.67 5.85
CA LEU A 5 12.92 4.10 4.62
C LEU A 5 13.79 3.89 3.37
N LYS A 6 15.10 4.17 3.46
CA LYS A 6 16.04 3.87 2.38
C LYS A 6 16.10 2.38 2.09
N ASN A 7 16.08 1.54 3.13
CA ASN A 7 15.99 0.10 2.98
C ASN A 7 14.59 -0.38 2.52
N SER A 8 13.54 0.41 2.73
CA SER A 8 12.19 0.11 2.21
C SER A 8 12.01 0.50 0.75
N VAL A 9 12.74 1.50 0.23
CA VAL A 9 12.97 1.71 -1.21
C VAL A 9 14.01 0.71 -1.68
N ASN A 10 13.69 -0.57 -1.53
CA ASN A 10 14.56 -1.65 -1.93
C ASN A 10 14.66 -1.61 -3.46
N GLU A 11 15.87 -1.68 -4.03
CA GLU A 11 16.09 -1.79 -5.49
C GLU A 11 15.35 -2.99 -6.10
N GLN A 12 14.89 -3.91 -5.25
CA GLN A 12 14.11 -5.10 -5.58
C GLN A 12 12.59 -4.85 -5.72
N ILE A 13 12.04 -3.68 -5.34
CA ILE A 13 10.59 -3.44 -5.47
C ILE A 13 10.14 -3.60 -6.92
N PRO A 14 10.76 -2.94 -7.93
CA PRO A 14 10.38 -3.10 -9.33
C PRO A 14 10.42 -4.55 -9.79
N GLU A 15 11.49 -5.28 -9.48
CA GLU A 15 11.65 -6.69 -9.83
C GLU A 15 10.55 -7.56 -9.19
N SER A 16 10.26 -7.32 -7.91
CA SER A 16 9.24 -8.05 -7.17
C SER A 16 7.81 -7.77 -7.67
N ILE A 17 7.54 -6.56 -8.20
CA ILE A 17 6.28 -6.23 -8.87
C ILE A 17 6.18 -7.00 -10.19
N LEU A 18 7.27 -7.08 -10.95
CA LEU A 18 7.32 -7.86 -12.20
C LEU A 18 7.07 -9.35 -11.94
N TYR A 19 7.62 -9.91 -10.85
CA TYR A 19 7.34 -11.30 -10.47
C TYR A 19 5.87 -11.52 -10.10
N ASP A 20 5.27 -10.63 -9.33
CA ASP A 20 3.84 -10.72 -8.99
C ASP A 20 2.95 -10.59 -10.23
N TYR A 21 3.34 -9.71 -11.18
CA TYR A 21 2.66 -9.55 -12.45
C TYR A 21 2.76 -10.81 -13.32
N ALA A 22 3.97 -11.38 -13.45
CA ALA A 22 4.19 -12.62 -14.17
C ALA A 22 3.38 -13.77 -13.56
N MET A 23 3.33 -13.87 -12.23
CA MET A 23 2.48 -14.82 -11.52
C MET A 23 1.00 -14.62 -11.88
N LEU A 24 0.49 -13.39 -11.82
CA LEU A 24 -0.90 -13.10 -12.19
C LEU A 24 -1.21 -13.51 -13.63
N LYS A 25 -0.31 -13.21 -14.58
CA LYS A 25 -0.47 -13.62 -15.99
C LYS A 25 -0.45 -15.13 -16.15
N GLY A 26 0.42 -15.84 -15.44
CA GLY A 26 0.44 -17.30 -15.43
C GLY A 26 -0.86 -17.92 -14.89
N LEU A 27 -1.43 -17.34 -13.83
CA LEU A 27 -2.71 -17.78 -13.26
C LEU A 27 -3.88 -17.54 -14.23
N GLN A 28 -3.92 -16.37 -14.87
CA GLN A 28 -4.92 -16.02 -15.88
C GLN A 28 -4.86 -16.97 -17.08
N ALA A 29 -3.66 -17.24 -17.60
CA ALA A 29 -3.47 -18.18 -18.72
C ALA A 29 -3.95 -19.60 -18.38
N LYS A 30 -3.76 -20.04 -17.13
CA LYS A 30 -4.26 -21.33 -16.62
C LYS A 30 -5.74 -21.32 -16.22
N LYS A 31 -6.45 -20.19 -16.37
CA LYS A 31 -7.82 -19.96 -15.86
C LYS A 31 -7.95 -20.31 -14.37
N SER A 32 -6.85 -20.19 -13.62
CA SER A 32 -6.82 -20.43 -12.19
C SER A 32 -7.27 -19.17 -11.46
N ASN A 33 -8.25 -19.34 -10.59
CA ASN A 33 -8.70 -18.29 -9.68
C ASN A 33 -7.96 -18.33 -8.33
N ARG A 34 -6.98 -19.22 -8.15
CA ARG A 34 -6.13 -19.29 -6.93
C ARG A 34 -5.07 -18.19 -6.97
N TYR A 35 -4.82 -17.56 -5.81
CA TYR A 35 -3.76 -16.59 -5.57
C TYR A 35 -3.86 -15.26 -6.34
N ILE A 36 -5.00 -14.97 -6.97
CA ILE A 36 -5.22 -13.71 -7.69
C ILE A 36 -5.26 -12.56 -6.70
N ALA A 37 -6.01 -12.72 -5.59
CA ALA A 37 -6.14 -11.66 -4.60
C ALA A 37 -4.79 -11.34 -3.94
N LEU A 38 -3.97 -12.37 -3.72
CA LEU A 38 -2.58 -12.21 -3.25
C LEU A 38 -1.75 -11.37 -4.24
N ALA A 39 -1.72 -11.74 -5.52
CA ALA A 39 -0.91 -11.04 -6.52
C ALA A 39 -1.36 -9.57 -6.70
N GLU A 40 -2.67 -9.34 -6.81
CA GLU A 40 -3.27 -7.99 -6.92
C GLU A 40 -2.89 -7.11 -5.72
N LEU A 41 -3.10 -7.61 -4.49
CA LEU A 41 -2.78 -6.86 -3.27
C LEU A 41 -1.27 -6.59 -3.17
N SER A 42 -0.43 -7.56 -3.52
CA SER A 42 1.03 -7.45 -3.46
C SER A 42 1.50 -6.32 -4.37
N MET A 43 1.12 -6.35 -5.66
CA MET A 43 1.52 -5.33 -6.63
C MET A 43 1.02 -3.94 -6.20
N HIS A 44 -0.26 -3.83 -5.87
CA HIS A 44 -0.86 -2.55 -5.49
C HIS A 44 -0.16 -1.94 -4.29
N SER A 45 0.10 -2.74 -3.24
CA SER A 45 0.76 -2.25 -2.02
C SER A 45 2.22 -1.90 -2.24
N LYS A 46 2.94 -2.64 -3.10
CA LYS A 46 4.34 -2.35 -3.44
C LYS A 46 4.49 -1.07 -4.25
N ILE A 47 3.60 -0.80 -5.19
CA ILE A 47 3.57 0.46 -5.96
C ILE A 47 3.36 1.63 -4.99
N VAL A 48 2.33 1.57 -4.15
CA VAL A 48 2.03 2.62 -3.17
C VAL A 48 3.19 2.83 -2.19
N GLN A 49 3.79 1.74 -1.69
CA GLN A 49 4.98 1.81 -0.84
C GLN A 49 6.12 2.56 -1.51
N SER A 50 6.41 2.24 -2.78
CA SER A 50 7.48 2.86 -3.55
C SER A 50 7.23 4.35 -3.70
N ASP A 51 6.04 4.73 -4.16
CA ASP A 51 5.67 6.13 -4.38
C ASP A 51 5.76 6.94 -3.08
N LEU A 52 5.17 6.43 -1.99
CA LEU A 52 5.21 7.12 -0.70
C LEU A 52 6.64 7.25 -0.17
N SER A 53 7.46 6.20 -0.31
CA SER A 53 8.84 6.26 0.18
C SER A 53 9.68 7.27 -0.62
N ILE A 54 9.50 7.35 -1.95
CA ILE A 54 10.14 8.37 -2.80
C ILE A 54 9.70 9.77 -2.39
N LEU A 55 8.40 9.98 -2.19
CA LEU A 55 7.86 11.29 -1.78
C LEU A 55 8.36 11.71 -0.41
N ILE A 56 8.42 10.80 0.56
CA ILE A 56 8.98 11.05 1.90
C ILE A 56 10.46 11.43 1.82
N LEU A 57 11.26 10.69 1.04
CA LEU A 57 12.67 10.99 0.86
C LEU A 57 12.90 12.35 0.19
N ASN A 58 12.12 12.68 -0.84
CA ASN A 58 12.24 13.96 -1.54
C ASN A 58 11.76 15.12 -0.66
N TYR A 59 10.68 14.95 0.10
CA TYR A 59 10.22 15.92 1.09
C TYR A 59 11.31 16.27 2.10
N LYS A 60 11.99 15.27 2.67
CA LYS A 60 13.07 15.49 3.64
C LYS A 60 14.30 16.14 3.02
N LYS A 61 14.51 16.01 1.71
CA LYS A 61 15.62 16.66 0.97
C LYS A 61 15.29 18.07 0.47
N SER A 62 14.00 18.40 0.32
CA SER A 62 13.59 19.69 -0.20
C SER A 62 13.93 20.83 0.74
N THR A 63 14.39 21.92 0.14
CA THR A 63 14.78 23.16 0.85
C THR A 63 13.74 24.25 0.70
N THR A 64 12.81 24.13 -0.25
CA THR A 64 11.75 25.12 -0.47
C THR A 64 10.43 24.66 0.14
N GLU A 65 9.67 25.60 0.68
CA GLU A 65 8.34 25.33 1.24
C GLU A 65 7.38 24.76 0.19
N MET A 66 7.38 25.33 -1.01
CA MET A 66 6.47 24.91 -2.08
C MET A 66 6.68 23.46 -2.53
N GLU A 67 7.92 22.98 -2.59
CA GLU A 67 8.19 21.58 -2.87
C GLU A 67 7.71 20.66 -1.75
N LYS A 68 7.93 21.06 -0.49
CA LYS A 68 7.42 20.33 0.68
C LYS A 68 5.90 20.20 0.65
N LYS A 69 5.18 21.31 0.40
CA LYS A 69 3.71 21.32 0.21
C LYS A 69 3.28 20.49 -1.01
N PHE A 70 4.08 20.44 -2.07
CA PHE A 70 3.78 19.60 -3.22
C PHE A 70 3.85 18.12 -2.86
N TYR A 71 4.96 17.66 -2.26
CA TYR A 71 5.10 16.26 -1.88
C TYR A 71 4.04 15.80 -0.90
N SER A 72 3.70 16.61 0.11
CA SER A 72 2.65 16.27 1.08
C SER A 72 1.26 16.13 0.43
N ARG A 73 0.93 16.98 -0.55
CA ARG A 73 -0.33 16.88 -1.31
C ARG A 73 -0.40 15.62 -2.16
N ILE A 74 0.68 15.26 -2.83
CA ILE A 74 0.73 14.03 -3.64
C ILE A 74 0.65 12.80 -2.72
N SER A 75 1.41 12.77 -1.62
CA SER A 75 1.32 11.70 -0.61
C SER A 75 -0.10 11.55 -0.08
N SER A 76 -0.76 12.65 0.27
CA SER A 76 -2.15 12.63 0.75
C SER A 76 -3.12 12.02 -0.25
N THR A 77 -2.94 12.33 -1.54
CA THR A 77 -3.76 11.77 -2.61
C THR A 77 -3.57 10.26 -2.72
N ILE A 78 -2.32 9.79 -2.73
CA ILE A 78 -1.99 8.37 -2.79
C ILE A 78 -2.54 7.62 -1.57
N VAL A 79 -2.35 8.15 -0.36
CA VAL A 79 -2.86 7.54 0.87
C VAL A 79 -4.39 7.44 0.84
N PHE A 80 -5.09 8.50 0.42
CA PHE A 80 -6.55 8.50 0.33
C PHE A 80 -7.09 7.41 -0.60
N GLU A 81 -6.54 7.29 -1.81
CA GLU A 81 -6.97 6.28 -2.77
C GLU A 81 -6.59 4.87 -2.28
N TYR A 82 -5.38 4.68 -1.75
CA TYR A 82 -4.94 3.39 -1.21
C TYR A 82 -5.81 2.87 -0.07
N LEU A 83 -6.14 3.74 0.90
CA LEU A 83 -7.00 3.36 2.02
C LEU A 83 -8.43 3.04 1.58
N SER A 84 -8.87 3.54 0.41
CA SER A 84 -10.16 3.19 -0.16
C SER A 84 -10.21 1.74 -0.63
N ASP A 85 -9.08 1.20 -1.11
CA ASP A 85 -9.00 -0.12 -1.72
C ASP A 85 -8.42 -1.21 -0.79
N VAL A 86 -7.39 -0.89 -0.02
CA VAL A 86 -6.59 -1.89 0.73
C VAL A 86 -7.43 -2.72 1.69
N ASN A 87 -8.37 -2.09 2.40
CA ASN A 87 -9.23 -2.81 3.35
C ASN A 87 -10.11 -3.86 2.66
N PHE A 88 -10.56 -3.58 1.43
CA PHE A 88 -11.33 -4.54 0.64
C PHE A 88 -10.43 -5.66 0.08
N LEU A 89 -9.28 -5.29 -0.47
CA LEU A 89 -8.31 -6.26 -1.01
C LEU A 89 -7.79 -7.23 0.07
N LEU A 90 -7.38 -6.71 1.22
CA LEU A 90 -6.85 -7.50 2.34
C LEU A 90 -7.95 -8.20 3.15
N GLY A 91 -8.93 -7.44 3.63
CA GLY A 91 -9.94 -7.92 4.57
C GLY A 91 -11.00 -8.83 3.94
N ASN A 92 -11.31 -8.65 2.66
CA ASN A 92 -12.33 -9.42 1.97
C ASN A 92 -11.72 -10.40 0.96
N LYS A 93 -11.07 -9.90 -0.10
CA LYS A 93 -10.58 -10.74 -1.19
C LYS A 93 -9.52 -11.74 -0.73
N LEU A 94 -8.41 -11.27 -0.13
CA LEU A 94 -7.32 -12.13 0.30
C LEU A 94 -7.78 -13.12 1.38
N THR A 95 -8.51 -12.63 2.38
CA THR A 95 -9.00 -13.49 3.47
C THR A 95 -9.87 -14.64 2.96
N LYS A 96 -10.81 -14.38 2.04
CA LYS A 96 -11.62 -15.43 1.40
C LYS A 96 -10.79 -16.40 0.59
N GLU A 97 -9.81 -15.89 -0.15
CA GLU A 97 -8.91 -16.71 -0.95
C GLU A 97 -8.08 -17.65 -0.07
N LEU A 98 -7.49 -17.15 1.02
CA LEU A 98 -6.71 -17.92 1.99
C LEU A 98 -7.52 -19.02 2.66
N ILE A 99 -8.77 -18.74 3.04
CA ILE A 99 -9.68 -19.76 3.61
C ILE A 99 -9.96 -20.87 2.59
N ARG A 100 -10.23 -20.51 1.33
CA ARG A 100 -10.53 -21.48 0.26
C ARG A 100 -9.36 -22.40 -0.05
N ILE A 101 -8.12 -21.97 0.17
CA ILE A 101 -6.91 -22.78 0.01
C ILE A 101 -6.42 -23.41 1.33
N GLU A 102 -7.27 -23.41 2.37
CA GLU A 102 -7.01 -24.02 3.68
C GLU A 102 -5.87 -23.36 4.49
N PHE A 103 -5.53 -22.11 4.18
CA PHE A 103 -4.51 -21.33 4.89
C PHE A 103 -5.14 -20.50 6.02
N THR A 104 -5.93 -21.15 6.89
CA THR A 104 -6.79 -20.50 7.89
C THR A 104 -6.03 -19.60 8.86
N GLN A 105 -4.84 -20.01 9.33
CA GLN A 105 -4.02 -19.19 10.22
C GLN A 105 -3.55 -17.90 9.54
N LEU A 106 -3.16 -17.97 8.26
CA LEU A 106 -2.76 -16.78 7.50
C LEU A 106 -3.96 -15.87 7.21
N ALA A 107 -5.15 -16.44 7.02
CA ALA A 107 -6.38 -15.69 6.89
C ALA A 107 -6.71 -14.91 8.18
N GLN A 108 -6.47 -15.52 9.35
CA GLN A 108 -6.65 -14.84 10.64
C GLN A 108 -5.65 -13.68 10.81
N ASN A 109 -4.38 -13.91 10.49
CA ASN A 109 -3.36 -12.85 10.50
C ASN A 109 -3.71 -11.70 9.54
N ALA A 110 -4.28 -12.01 8.36
CA ALA A 110 -4.75 -10.99 7.40
C ALA A 110 -5.91 -10.15 7.96
N LYS A 111 -6.86 -10.77 8.67
CA LYS A 111 -7.95 -10.06 9.35
C LYS A 111 -7.45 -9.13 10.45
N GLU A 112 -6.47 -9.58 11.24
CA GLU A 112 -5.86 -8.77 12.30
C GLU A 112 -5.16 -7.55 11.73
N LEU A 113 -4.33 -7.74 10.70
CA LEU A 113 -3.69 -6.61 10.02
C LEU A 113 -4.71 -5.66 9.37
N ASN A 114 -5.80 -6.18 8.81
CA ASN A 114 -6.87 -5.35 8.27
C ASN A 114 -7.53 -4.45 9.34
N LYS A 115 -7.57 -4.87 10.61
CA LYS A 115 -8.06 -4.02 11.71
C LYS A 115 -7.14 -2.83 11.92
N GLU A 116 -5.82 -3.01 11.84
CA GLU A 116 -4.86 -1.91 11.92
C GLU A 116 -5.09 -0.88 10.80
N PHE A 117 -5.19 -1.34 9.55
CA PHE A 117 -5.54 -0.45 8.43
C PHE A 117 -6.88 0.26 8.64
N SER A 118 -7.89 -0.44 9.17
CA SER A 118 -9.22 0.13 9.43
C SER A 118 -9.18 1.23 10.49
N LEU A 119 -8.40 1.03 11.56
CA LEU A 119 -8.20 2.03 12.62
C LEU A 119 -7.47 3.25 12.06
N PHE A 120 -6.34 3.03 11.38
CA PHE A 120 -5.58 4.11 10.75
C PHE A 120 -6.44 4.92 9.76
N LYS A 121 -7.24 4.23 8.94
CA LYS A 121 -8.20 4.87 8.02
C LYS A 121 -9.23 5.69 8.78
N LYS A 122 -9.86 5.13 9.82
CA LYS A 122 -10.90 5.83 10.58
C LYS A 122 -10.39 7.14 11.17
N GLU A 123 -9.16 7.13 11.68
CA GLU A 123 -8.55 8.29 12.36
C GLU A 123 -8.07 9.36 11.36
N ASN A 124 -7.51 8.95 10.22
CA ASN A 124 -6.72 9.86 9.38
C ASN A 124 -7.35 10.16 8.00
N LEU A 125 -8.31 9.35 7.52
CA LEU A 125 -8.90 9.53 6.19
C LEU A 125 -9.55 10.92 5.98
N PRO A 126 -10.24 11.55 6.96
CA PRO A 126 -10.79 12.90 6.78
C PRO A 126 -9.73 13.93 6.40
N THR A 127 -8.55 13.88 7.03
CA THR A 127 -7.42 14.76 6.73
C THR A 127 -6.95 14.58 5.29
N PHE A 128 -6.67 13.34 4.87
CA PHE A 128 -6.24 13.06 3.50
C PHE A 128 -7.30 13.43 2.46
N LYS A 129 -8.58 13.20 2.76
CA LYS A 129 -9.70 13.57 1.89
C LYS A 129 -9.79 15.08 1.68
N PHE A 130 -9.59 15.87 2.73
CA PHE A 130 -9.59 17.33 2.66
C PHE A 130 -8.50 17.82 1.70
N ILE A 131 -7.25 17.40 1.94
CA ILE A 131 -6.09 17.80 1.13
C ILE A 131 -6.27 17.37 -0.34
N ARG A 132 -6.70 16.13 -0.58
CA ARG A 132 -6.93 15.61 -1.94
C ARG A 132 -7.97 16.44 -2.70
N ASN A 133 -9.09 16.77 -2.07
CA ASN A 133 -10.18 17.49 -2.76
C ASN A 133 -9.88 18.98 -2.92
N GLU A 134 -9.43 19.64 -1.86
CA GLU A 134 -9.31 21.10 -1.84
C GLU A 134 -7.97 21.57 -2.42
N LEU A 135 -6.87 20.84 -2.18
CA LEU A 135 -5.52 21.30 -2.51
C LEU A 135 -4.85 20.55 -3.66
N GLY A 136 -5.20 19.28 -3.86
CA GLY A 136 -4.69 18.47 -4.97
C GLY A 136 -5.53 18.62 -6.23
N ALA A 137 -6.84 18.42 -6.12
CA ALA A 137 -7.76 18.49 -7.25
C ALA A 137 -8.30 19.91 -7.53
N HIS A 138 -7.89 20.92 -6.75
CA HIS A 138 -8.32 22.32 -6.89
C HIS A 138 -9.84 22.47 -7.04
N LYS A 139 -10.63 21.70 -6.27
CA LYS A 139 -12.08 21.65 -6.47
C LYS A 139 -12.79 22.93 -6.07
N SER A 140 -12.24 23.68 -5.11
CA SER A 140 -12.78 24.98 -4.73
C SER A 140 -12.56 26.00 -5.86
N LYS A 141 -13.60 26.75 -6.19
CA LYS A 141 -13.53 27.88 -7.14
C LYS A 141 -13.10 29.18 -6.45
N ASN A 142 -12.94 29.18 -5.12
CA ASN A 142 -12.50 30.34 -4.36
C ASN A 142 -10.97 30.37 -4.28
N THR A 143 -10.35 31.30 -4.99
CA THR A 143 -8.90 31.46 -5.07
C THR A 143 -8.26 31.80 -3.72
N GLU A 144 -8.89 32.66 -2.92
CA GLU A 144 -8.37 33.05 -1.60
C GLU A 144 -8.29 31.83 -0.67
N PHE A 145 -9.35 31.03 -0.66
CA PHE A 145 -9.39 29.77 0.09
C PHE A 145 -8.33 28.77 -0.36
N LEU A 146 -8.08 28.66 -1.67
CA LEU A 146 -7.04 27.77 -2.21
C LEU A 146 -5.64 28.17 -1.73
N ILE A 147 -5.34 29.47 -1.75
CA ILE A 147 -4.02 29.99 -1.34
C ILE A 147 -3.83 29.82 0.16
N THR A 148 -4.80 30.24 0.98
CA THR A 148 -4.72 30.08 2.45
C THR A 148 -4.58 28.61 2.84
N SER A 149 -5.44 27.75 2.31
CA SER A 149 -5.39 26.31 2.61
C SER A 149 -4.07 25.65 2.19
N LEU A 150 -3.40 26.15 1.13
CA LEU A 150 -2.11 25.62 0.69
C LEU A 150 -0.99 25.86 1.71
N PHE A 151 -0.99 27.05 2.33
CA PHE A 151 0.04 27.43 3.30
C PHE A 151 -0.29 26.95 4.73
N ASP A 152 -1.58 26.92 5.08
CA ASP A 152 -2.05 26.52 6.42
C ASP A 152 -1.97 25.01 6.67
N VAL A 153 -1.86 24.20 5.61
CA VAL A 153 -1.72 22.75 5.77
C VAL A 153 -0.38 22.40 6.42
N ASP A 154 -0.46 21.67 7.53
CA ASP A 154 0.69 21.07 8.20
C ASP A 154 1.25 19.91 7.37
N ASP A 155 2.22 20.22 6.52
CA ASP A 155 2.87 19.26 5.63
C ASP A 155 3.73 18.24 6.40
N GLU A 156 4.33 18.63 7.52
CA GLU A 156 5.13 17.71 8.33
C GLU A 156 4.26 16.59 8.90
N LYS A 157 3.13 16.96 9.51
CA LYS A 157 2.15 15.99 10.02
C LYS A 157 1.64 15.05 8.94
N ILE A 158 1.37 15.54 7.74
CA ILE A 158 0.94 14.70 6.61
C ILE A 158 2.00 13.67 6.25
N MET A 159 3.27 14.08 6.22
CA MET A 159 4.37 13.20 5.86
C MET A 159 4.63 12.17 6.96
N ASP A 160 4.48 12.53 8.23
CA ASP A 160 4.57 11.59 9.34
C ASP A 160 3.46 10.53 9.28
N LEU A 161 2.20 10.94 9.03
CA LEU A 161 1.11 9.99 8.81
C LEU A 161 1.34 9.09 7.58
N SER A 162 1.93 9.64 6.52
CA SER A 162 2.30 8.86 5.33
C SER A 162 3.40 7.82 5.65
N ALA A 163 4.35 8.18 6.52
CA ALA A 163 5.38 7.26 7.00
C ALA A 163 4.80 6.16 7.91
N ASP A 164 3.82 6.50 8.77
CA ASP A 164 3.11 5.50 9.59
C ASP A 164 2.41 4.44 8.72
N LEU A 165 1.76 4.86 7.63
CA LEU A 165 1.17 3.91 6.68
C LEU A 165 2.23 3.01 6.04
N VAL A 166 3.39 3.55 5.68
CA VAL A 166 4.53 2.77 5.17
C VAL A 166 4.98 1.71 6.19
N LEU A 167 4.94 2.02 7.49
CA LEU A 167 5.24 1.04 8.54
C LEU A 167 4.17 -0.06 8.63
N ILE A 168 2.89 0.27 8.47
CA ILE A 168 1.80 -0.72 8.40
C ILE A 168 1.99 -1.62 7.16
N ASN A 169 2.36 -1.05 6.00
CA ASN A 169 2.67 -1.82 4.79
C ASN A 169 3.84 -2.79 4.97
N ASN A 170 4.85 -2.45 5.75
CA ASN A 170 5.93 -3.39 6.07
C ASN A 170 5.41 -4.64 6.79
N LYS A 171 4.39 -4.51 7.65
CA LYS A 171 3.73 -5.66 8.27
C LYS A 171 2.98 -6.49 7.23
N LEU A 172 2.32 -5.84 6.26
CA LEU A 172 1.69 -6.50 5.13
C LEU A 172 2.71 -7.32 4.33
N PHE A 173 3.85 -6.75 3.94
CA PHE A 173 4.85 -7.48 3.17
C PHE A 173 5.44 -8.68 3.91
N ARG A 174 5.60 -8.59 5.24
CA ARG A 174 5.97 -9.75 6.05
C ARG A 174 4.90 -10.85 6.01
N LEU A 175 3.62 -10.49 6.05
CA LEU A 175 2.52 -11.44 5.89
C LEU A 175 2.52 -12.06 4.47
N MET A 176 2.67 -11.24 3.42
CA MET A 176 2.72 -11.72 2.03
C MET A 176 3.87 -12.71 1.83
N THR A 177 5.05 -12.42 2.40
CA THR A 177 6.20 -13.32 2.38
C THR A 177 5.88 -14.67 3.02
N LYS A 178 5.18 -14.68 4.17
CA LYS A 178 4.75 -15.94 4.81
C LYS A 178 3.75 -16.71 3.93
N ILE A 179 2.84 -16.02 3.26
CA ILE A 179 1.89 -16.64 2.34
C ILE A 179 2.64 -17.26 1.15
N TYR A 180 3.54 -16.52 0.49
CA TYR A 180 4.34 -17.03 -0.62
C TYR A 180 5.16 -18.27 -0.24
N LYS A 181 5.78 -18.27 0.94
CA LYS A 181 6.49 -19.45 1.47
C LYS A 181 5.56 -20.64 1.62
N SER A 182 4.38 -20.44 2.20
CA SER A 182 3.38 -21.50 2.39
C SER A 182 2.86 -22.06 1.07
N ILE A 183 2.66 -21.20 0.05
CA ILE A 183 2.31 -21.61 -1.31
C ILE A 183 3.44 -22.44 -1.93
N SER A 184 4.69 -21.97 -1.83
CA SER A 184 5.86 -22.68 -2.35
C SER A 184 6.01 -24.07 -1.72
N GLU A 185 5.86 -24.18 -0.39
CA GLU A 185 5.91 -25.44 0.34
C GLU A 185 4.77 -26.39 -0.05
N TYR A 186 3.56 -25.87 -0.19
CA TYR A 186 2.41 -26.64 -0.67
C TYR A 186 2.68 -27.24 -2.04
N HIS A 187 3.21 -26.43 -2.98
CA HIS A 187 3.53 -26.91 -4.32
C HIS A 187 4.77 -27.82 -4.36
N LYS A 188 5.76 -27.65 -3.49
CA LYS A 188 6.88 -28.60 -3.38
C LYS A 188 6.41 -30.00 -2.95
N LYS A 189 5.46 -30.07 -2.02
CA LYS A 189 4.90 -31.34 -1.51
C LYS A 189 3.93 -31.99 -2.48
N ASN A 190 3.07 -31.19 -3.13
CA ASN A 190 1.96 -31.68 -3.96
C ASN A 190 2.21 -31.58 -5.48
N GLY A 191 3.29 -30.92 -5.89
CA GLY A 191 3.68 -30.71 -7.29
C GLY A 191 4.66 -31.73 -7.83
N ILE A 192 5.02 -32.76 -7.05
CA ILE A 192 5.70 -33.95 -7.58
C ILE A 192 4.67 -34.65 -8.47
N ILE A 193 4.87 -34.54 -9.79
CA ILE A 193 4.21 -35.39 -10.78
C ILE A 193 4.56 -36.82 -10.37
N LYS A 194 3.56 -37.60 -9.94
CA LYS A 194 3.72 -39.06 -9.89
C LYS A 194 3.97 -39.50 -11.34
N ASN A 195 5.23 -39.85 -11.63
CA ASN A 195 5.57 -40.60 -12.84
C ASN A 195 4.83 -41.94 -12.81
#